data_AF-A0A550H5N1-F1
#
_entry.id   AF-A0A550H5N1-F1
#
_cell.length_a   1.000
_cell.length_b   1.000
_cell.length_c   1.000
_cell.angle_alpha   90.00
_cell.angle_beta   90.00
_cell.angle_gamma   90.00
#
_symmetry.space_group_name_H-M   'P 1'
#
loop_
_entity.id
_entity.type
_entity.pdbx_description
1 polymer ?
#
loop_
_entity_poly.entity_id
_entity_poly.type
_entity_poly.pdbx_seq_one_letter_code
_entity_poly.pdbx_strand_id
1 'polypeptide(L)' 'MAVNRQRSDHISRLVQTVVSDAARRNRKIETVDPILRAGKTLFPTMPHRELLEYSQTALRIILTEPQTPTHQTTLLAHM' A
#
# COMPACT_ATOMS: atom_id res chain seq x y z
N MET A 1 12.86 14.98 -9.29
CA MET A 1 13.00 13.55 -8.95
C MET A 1 12.49 13.17 -7.55
N ALA A 2 12.44 14.08 -6.57
CA ALA A 2 11.94 13.79 -5.21
C ALA A 2 10.41 13.55 -5.11
N VAL A 3 9.60 14.23 -5.92
CA VAL A 3 8.13 14.13 -5.88
C VAL A 3 7.63 12.72 -6.21
N ASN A 4 8.23 12.05 -7.19
CA ASN A 4 7.90 10.65 -7.50
C ASN A 4 8.27 9.69 -6.37
N ARG A 5 9.35 9.96 -5.63
CA ARG A 5 9.77 9.12 -4.51
C ARG A 5 8.78 9.23 -3.35
N GLN A 6 8.40 10.46 -2.97
CA GLN A 6 7.41 10.69 -1.92
C GLN A 6 6.06 10.06 -2.25
N ARG A 7 5.59 10.20 -3.51
CA ARG A 7 4.36 9.56 -3.96
C ARG A 7 4.43 8.04 -3.84
N SER A 8 5.52 7.43 -4.31
CA SER A 8 5.72 5.98 -4.18
C SER A 8 5.75 5.54 -2.71
N ASP A 9 6.47 6.26 -1.84
CA ASP A 9 6.56 5.93 -0.42
C ASP A 9 5.18 5.99 0.27
N HIS A 10 4.35 6.98 -0.08
CA HIS A 10 2.97 7.08 0.43
C HIS A 10 2.10 5.92 -0.03
N ILE A 11 2.19 5.52 -1.30
CA ILE A 11 1.44 4.38 -1.85
C ILE A 11 1.90 3.07 -1.18
N SER A 12 3.21 2.85 -1.04
CA SER A 12 3.73 1.66 -0.36
C SER A 12 3.28 1.58 1.10
N ARG A 13 3.27 2.71 1.83
CA ARG A 13 2.73 2.76 3.21
C ARG A 13 1.24 2.42 3.27
N LEU A 14 0.44 2.90 2.31
CA LEU A 14 -0.98 2.55 2.21
C LEU A 14 -1.17 1.05 2.02
N VAL A 15 -0.47 0.47 1.04
CA VAL A 15 -0.54 -0.97 0.75
C VAL A 15 -0.17 -1.78 1.99
N GLN A 16 0.98 -1.51 2.61
CA GLN A 16 1.44 -2.23 3.80
C GLN A 16 0.45 -2.14 4.97
N THR A 17 -0.07 -0.95 5.25
CA THR A 17 -1.01 -0.73 6.36
C THR A 17 -2.31 -1.51 6.13
N VAL A 18 -2.86 -1.43 4.93
CA VAL A 18 -4.16 -2.03 4.61
C VAL A 18 -4.05 -3.55 4.52
N VAL A 19 -2.99 -4.08 3.90
CA VAL A 19 -2.71 -5.52 3.87
C VAL A 19 -2.50 -6.07 5.28
N SER A 20 -1.77 -5.36 6.14
CA SER A 20 -1.55 -5.79 7.53
C SER A 20 -2.84 -5.79 8.35
N ASP A 21 -3.69 -4.77 8.24
CA ASP A 21 -4.98 -4.71 8.93
C ASP A 21 -5.95 -5.78 8.40
N ALA A 22 -5.99 -5.98 7.08
CA ALA A 22 -6.80 -7.02 6.45
C ALA A 22 -6.36 -8.43 6.87
N ALA A 23 -5.05 -8.70 6.94
CA ALA A 23 -4.51 -9.96 7.44
C ALA A 23 -4.88 -10.21 8.91
N ARG A 24 -4.73 -9.19 9.78
CA ARG A 24 -5.12 -9.28 11.20
C ARG A 24 -6.61 -9.55 11.40
N ARG A 25 -7.45 -9.04 10.49
CA ARG A 25 -8.93 -9.21 10.54
C ARG A 25 -9.44 -10.35 9.69
N ASN A 26 -8.56 -11.11 9.03
CA ASN A 26 -8.91 -12.13 8.04
C ASN A 26 -9.91 -11.65 6.98
N ARG A 27 -9.70 -10.43 6.46
CA ARG A 27 -10.54 -9.79 5.44
C ARG A 27 -9.81 -9.71 4.11
N LYS A 28 -10.55 -9.74 3.00
CA LYS A 28 -10.03 -9.45 1.68
C LYS A 28 -10.20 -7.97 1.35
N ILE A 29 -9.25 -7.42 0.60
CA ILE A 29 -9.30 -6.04 0.10
C ILE A 29 -9.72 -6.11 -1.36
N GLU A 30 -10.98 -5.77 -1.62
CA GLU A 30 -11.57 -5.83 -2.96
C GLU A 30 -11.97 -4.45 -3.48
N THR A 31 -12.08 -3.46 -2.58
CA THR A 31 -12.54 -2.11 -2.88
C THR A 31 -11.58 -1.05 -2.37
N VAL A 32 -11.76 0.18 -2.85
CA VAL A 32 -10.92 1.34 -2.50
C VAL A 32 -11.24 1.86 -1.08
N ASP A 33 -12.45 1.65 -0.57
CA ASP A 33 -12.91 2.17 0.72
C ASP A 33 -12.03 1.85 1.95
N PRO A 34 -11.61 0.58 2.18
CA PRO A 34 -10.71 0.28 3.29
C PRO A 34 -9.37 1.01 3.16
N ILE A 35 -8.89 1.22 1.93
CA ILE A 35 -7.64 1.92 1.65
C ILE A 35 -7.78 3.42 1.89
N LEU A 36 -8.88 4.02 1.42
CA LEU A 36 -9.20 5.43 1.68
C LEU A 36 -9.34 5.71 3.18
N ARG A 37 -9.96 4.80 3.93
CA ARG A 37 -10.11 4.95 5.38
C ARG A 37 -8.76 4.95 6.09
N ALA A 38 -7.88 4.00 5.74
CA ALA A 38 -6.51 3.97 6.24
C ALA A 38 -5.74 5.23 5.84
N GLY A 39 -5.89 5.66 4.59
CA GLY A 39 -5.24 6.85 4.06
C GLY A 39 -5.65 8.15 4.76
N LYS A 40 -6.92 8.32 5.11
CA LYS A 40 -7.38 9.48 5.89
C LYS A 40 -6.76 9.53 7.29
N THR A 41 -6.42 8.35 7.83
CA THR A 41 -5.77 8.23 9.14
C THR A 41 -4.26 8.51 9.05
N LEU A 42 -3.60 7.99 8.01
CA LEU A 42 -2.16 8.15 7.79
C LEU A 42 -1.77 9.54 7.27
N PHE A 43 -2.62 10.15 6.45
CA PHE A 43 -2.36 11.42 5.77
C PHE A 43 -3.55 12.38 5.93
N PRO A 44 -3.84 12.84 7.16
CA PRO A 44 -5.03 13.65 7.44
C PRO A 44 -5.02 15.01 6.72
N THR A 45 -3.84 15.52 6.36
CA THR A 45 -3.66 16.79 5.65
C THR A 45 -3.66 16.65 4.13
N MET A 46 -3.69 15.41 3.60
CA MET A 46 -3.67 15.17 2.16
C MET A 46 -5.04 15.47 1.54
N PRO A 47 -5.10 16.18 0.40
CA PRO A 47 -6.36 16.42 -0.31
C PRO A 47 -7.06 15.11 -0.65
N HIS A 48 -8.39 15.07 -0.50
CA HIS A 48 -9.17 13.85 -0.74
C HIS A 48 -8.96 13.28 -2.14
N ARG A 49 -8.83 14.14 -3.16
CA ARG A 49 -8.55 13.74 -4.54
C ARG A 49 -7.22 12.99 -4.67
N GLU A 50 -6.16 13.54 -4.10
CA GLU A 50 -4.83 12.92 -4.13
C GLU A 50 -4.84 11.59 -3.38
N LEU A 51 -5.52 11.54 -2.24
CA LEU A 51 -5.69 10.32 -1.46
C LEU A 51 -6.49 9.25 -2.24
N LEU A 52 -7.51 9.65 -2.99
CA LEU A 52 -8.29 8.76 -3.87
C LEU A 52 -7.41 8.18 -4.97
N GLU A 53 -6.61 9.01 -5.64
CA GLU A 53 -5.67 8.56 -6.68
C GLU A 53 -4.64 7.56 -6.11
N TYR A 54 -4.11 7.83 -4.90
CA TYR A 54 -3.16 6.92 -4.25
C TYR A 54 -3.84 5.63 -3.81
N SER A 55 -5.08 5.70 -3.33
CA SER A 55 -5.84 4.53 -2.91
C SER A 55 -6.24 3.63 -4.08
N GLN A 56 -6.60 4.21 -5.23
CA GLN A 56 -6.84 3.45 -6.47
C GLN A 56 -5.56 2.77 -6.97
N THR A 57 -4.43 3.47 -6.90
CA THR A 57 -3.12 2.91 -7.27
C THR A 57 -2.76 1.76 -6.34
N ALA A 58 -2.93 1.94 -5.03
CA ALA A 58 -2.70 0.91 -4.02
C ALA A 58 -3.63 -0.31 -4.22
N LEU A 59 -4.92 -0.10 -4.51
CA LEU A 59 -5.85 -1.20 -4.82
C LEU A 59 -5.37 -1.99 -6.02
N ARG A 60 -4.98 -1.29 -7.09
CA ARG A 60 -4.44 -1.95 -8.29
C ARG A 60 -3.23 -2.81 -7.93
N ILE A 61 -2.27 -2.28 -7.17
CA ILE A 61 -1.09 -3.04 -6.70
C ILE A 61 -1.54 -4.30 -5.95
N ILE A 62 -2.43 -4.17 -4.96
CA ILE A 62 -2.93 -5.29 -4.14
C ILE A 62 -3.62 -6.36 -4.99
N LEU A 63 -4.38 -5.96 -6.02
CA LEU A 63 -5.10 -6.89 -6.90
C LEU A 63 -4.22 -7.50 -7.99
N THR A 64 -3.17 -6.80 -8.43
CA THR A 64 -2.28 -7.26 -9.53
C THR A 64 -1.03 -7.96 -9.05
N GLU A 65 -0.58 -7.72 -7.83
CA GLU A 65 0.55 -8.47 -7.27
C GLU A 65 0.06 -9.86 -6.85
N PRO A 66 0.50 -10.96 -7.49
CA PRO A 66 0.34 -12.27 -6.89
C PRO A 66 1.03 -12.19 -5.54
N GLN A 67 0.33 -12.57 -4.47
CA GLN A 67 0.86 -12.60 -3.11
C GLN A 67 2.22 -13.32 -3.13
N THR A 68 3.31 -12.56 -3.23
CA THR A 68 4.64 -13.11 -3.16
C THR A 68 4.79 -13.45 -1.69
N PRO A 69 4.85 -14.74 -1.31
CA PRO A 69 5.11 -15.07 0.06
C PRO A 69 6.44 -14.42 0.40
N THR A 70 6.45 -13.73 1.54
CA THR A 70 7.60 -13.02 2.08
C THR A 70 8.71 -14.02 2.39
N HIS A 71 9.44 -14.44 1.36
CA HIS A 71 10.79 -14.95 1.48
C HIS A 71 11.69 -13.82 1.00
N GLN A 72 12.06 -12.96 1.94
CA GLN A 72 13.36 -12.29 1.87
C GLN A 72 14.41 -13.40 1.85
N THR A 73 14.69 -13.95 0.67
CA THR A 73 15.90 -14.72 0.46
C THR A 73 17.03 -13.71 0.57
N THR A 74 17.69 -13.70 1.71
CA THR A 74 19.03 -13.15 1.87
C THR A 74 19.88 -13.68 0.73
N LEU A 75 20.04 -12.89 -0.33
CA LEU A 75 20.92 -13.22 -1.43
C LEU A 75 22.33 -12.94 -0.92
N LEU A 76 22.97 -14.03 -0.48
CA LEU A 76 24.36 -14.17 -0.10
C LEU A 76 25.27 -13.35 -1.01
N ALA A 77 25.79 -12.23 -0.50
CA ALA A 77 27.02 -11.62 -1.02
C ALA A 77 28.21 -12.20 -0.25
N HIS A 78 28.56 -13.43 -0.60
CA HIS A 78 29.91 -13.96 -0.47
C HIS A 78 30.30 -14.48 -1.84
N MET A 79 30.86 -13.59 -2.67
CA MET A 79 31.86 -13.86 -3.70
C MET A 79 32.67 -12.57 -3.92
#